data_AF-A0A2R3J4H6-F1
#
_entry.id   AF-A0A2R3J4H6-F1
#
_cell.length_a   1.000
_cell.length_b   1.000
_cell.length_c   1.000
_cell.angle_alpha   90.00
_cell.angle_beta   90.00
_cell.angle_gamma   90.00
#
_symmetry.space_group_name_H-M   'P 1'
#
loop_
_entity.id
_entity.type
_entity.pdbx_description
1 polymer ?
#
loop_
_entity_poly.entity_id
_entity_poly.type
_entity_poly.pdbx_seq_one_letter_code
_entity_poly.pdbx_strand_id
1 'polypeptide(L)' 'MTHILRRTFASDYMLGGGEILALQRILGHSSITMTMRYAHLSPEHLESAMRFSPITQSGYKLTT' A
#
# COMPACT_ATOMS: atom_id res chain seq x y z
N MET A 1 13.87 -3.99 22.79
CA MET A 1 14.70 -3.76 21.57
C MET A 1 14.46 -4.79 20.45
N THR A 2 13.46 -5.67 20.55
CA THR A 2 13.25 -6.85 19.66
C THR A 2 12.42 -6.57 18.40
N HIS A 3 11.96 -5.34 18.16
CA HIS A 3 11.06 -5.02 17.04
C HIS A 3 11.61 -3.97 16.08
N ILE A 4 12.82 -3.45 16.29
CA ILE A 4 13.34 -2.32 15.50
C ILE A 4 13.49 -2.73 14.03
N LEU A 5 14.13 -3.87 13.74
CA LEU A 5 14.33 -4.34 12.36
C LEU A 5 13.01 -4.58 11.62
N ARG A 6 12.02 -5.18 12.28
CA ARG A 6 10.69 -5.40 11.70
C ARG A 6 9.99 -4.09 11.37
N ARG A 7 10.18 -3.06 12.21
CA ARG A 7 9.63 -1.73 11.95
C ARG A 7 10.37 -1.03 10.81
N THR A 8 11.69 -1.14 10.74
CA THR A 8 12.50 -0.58 9.65
C THR A 8 12.11 -1.20 8.32
N PHE A 9 12.01 -2.53 8.24
CA PHE A 9 11.53 -3.23 7.05
C PHE A 9 10.14 -2.75 6.60
N ALA A 10 9.20 -2.62 7.55
CA ALA A 10 7.84 -2.16 7.24
C ALA A 10 7.81 -0.71 6.72
N SER A 11 8.66 0.17 7.26
CA SER A 11 8.80 1.54 6.78
C SER A 11 9.41 1.58 5.37
N ASP A 12 10.52 0.88 5.14
CA ASP A 12 11.21 0.87 3.85
C ASP A 12 10.31 0.26 2.75
N TYR A 13 9.55 -0.79 3.08
CA TYR A 13 8.61 -1.41 2.16
C TYR A 13 7.49 -0.46 1.73
N MET A 14 6.92 0.33 2.66
CA MET A 14 5.89 1.32 2.33
C MET A 14 6.45 2.51 1.55
N LEU A 15 7.66 2.97 1.90
CA LEU A 15 8.36 4.04 1.18
C LEU A 15 8.74 3.62 -0.25
N GLY A 16 8.97 2.33 -0.49
CA GLY A 16 9.16 1.77 -1.83
C GLY A 16 7.87 1.60 -2.65
N GLY A 17 6.73 2.10 -2.17
CA GLY A 17 5.44 1.96 -2.86
C GLY A 17 4.79 0.58 -2.70
N GLY A 18 5.16 -0.18 -1.66
CA GLY A 18 4.60 -1.50 -1.39
C GLY A 18 3.15 -1.44 -0.88
N GLU A 19 2.36 -2.45 -1.19
CA GLU A 19 0.93 -2.52 -0.84
C GLU A 19 0.71 -2.83 0.64
N ILE A 20 -0.18 -2.07 1.30
CA ILE A 20 -0.42 -2.23 2.75
C ILE A 20 -1.02 -3.59 3.13
N LEU A 21 -1.86 -4.16 2.26
CA LEU A 21 -2.43 -5.50 2.46
C LEU A 21 -1.36 -6.59 2.33
N ALA A 22 -0.41 -6.42 1.39
CA ALA A 22 0.73 -7.31 1.28
C ALA A 22 1.62 -7.24 2.53
N LEU A 23 1.90 -6.03 3.03
CA LEU A 23 2.67 -5.85 4.27
C LEU A 23 2.00 -6.53 5.47
N GLN A 24 0.67 -6.47 5.59
CA GLN A 24 -0.06 -7.18 6.64
C GLN A 24 0.22 -8.68 6.62
N ARG A 25 0.21 -9.30 5.43
CA ARG A 25 0.48 -10.74 5.25
C ARG A 25 1.94 -11.08 5.55
N ILE A 26 2.88 -10.27 5.06
CA ILE A 26 4.33 -10.47 5.31
C ILE A 26 4.66 -10.41 6.80
N LEU A 27 4.02 -9.49 7.52
CA LEU A 27 4.20 -9.35 8.97
C LEU A 27 3.36 -10.37 9.77
N GLY A 28 2.39 -11.04 9.15
CA GLY A 28 1.47 -11.94 9.86
C GLY A 28 0.59 -11.21 10.87
N HIS A 29 0.20 -9.97 10.59
CA HIS A 29 -0.72 -9.23 11.47
C HIS A 29 -2.15 -9.74 11.29
N SER A 30 -2.78 -10.19 12.37
CA SER A 30 -4.17 -10.64 12.37
C SER A 30 -5.16 -9.52 12.05
N SER A 31 -4.79 -8.26 12.35
CA SER A 31 -5.62 -7.09 12.07
C SER A 31 -4.86 -6.05 11.24
N ILE A 32 -5.56 -5.47 10.26
CA ILE A 32 -5.07 -4.34 9.45
C ILE A 32 -4.68 -3.16 10.33
N THR A 33 -5.35 -2.95 11.47
CA THR A 33 -5.11 -1.82 12.37
C THR A 33 -3.66 -1.72 12.85
N MET A 34 -2.98 -2.86 13.03
CA MET A 34 -1.55 -2.88 13.37
C MET A 34 -0.67 -2.38 12.23
N THR A 35 -1.03 -2.71 10.98
CA THR A 35 -0.30 -2.31 9.77
C THR A 35 -0.63 -0.88 9.33
N MET A 36 -1.83 -0.37 9.66
CA MET A 36 -2.25 1.00 9.35
C MET A 36 -1.32 2.08 9.91
N ARG A 37 -0.51 1.75 10.93
CA ARG A 37 0.57 2.65 11.41
C ARG A 37 1.55 3.05 10.32
N TYR A 38 1.71 2.25 9.27
CA TYR A 38 2.62 2.53 8.15
C TYR A 38 1.92 3.11 6.90
N ALA A 39 0.59 3.21 6.91
CA ALA A 39 -0.19 3.66 5.74
C ALA A 39 0.18 5.07 5.26
N HIS A 40 0.53 5.96 6.19
CA HIS A 40 0.91 7.33 5.89
C HIS A 40 2.22 7.46 5.12
N LEU A 41 3.05 6.42 5.08
CA LEU A 41 4.33 6.41 4.36
C LEU A 41 4.17 6.14 2.87
N SER A 42 2.99 5.73 2.41
CA SER A 42 2.71 5.46 1.01
C SER A 42 1.49 6.24 0.51
N PRO A 43 1.62 7.55 0.28
CA PRO A 43 0.53 8.42 -0.16
C PRO A 43 0.05 8.15 -1.60
N GLU A 44 0.81 7.37 -2.39
CA GLU A 44 0.70 7.29 -3.85
C GLU A 44 -0.04 6.04 -4.40
N HIS A 45 -0.67 5.23 -3.55
CA HIS A 45 -1.48 4.09 -3.97
C HIS A 45 -2.69 4.43 -4.87
N LEU A 46 -3.07 5.70 -4.96
CA LEU A 46 -4.16 6.17 -5.82
C LEU A 46 -3.88 5.95 -7.32
N GLU A 47 -2.61 5.97 -7.76
CA GLU A 47 -2.31 5.76 -9.19
C GLU A 47 -2.63 4.34 -9.67
N SER A 48 -2.38 3.32 -8.83
CA SER A 48 -2.73 1.94 -9.16
C SER A 48 -4.25 1.73 -9.16
N ALA A 49 -4.97 2.34 -8.22
CA ALA A 49 -6.43 2.28 -8.19
C ALA A 49 -7.07 2.94 -9.42
N MET A 50 -6.51 4.04 -9.93
CA MET A 50 -6.97 4.68 -11.16
C MET A 50 -6.77 3.80 -12.40
N ARG A 51 -5.68 3.01 -12.46
CA ARG A 51 -5.43 2.05 -13.55
C ARG A 51 -6.44 0.91 -13.59
N PHE A 52 -6.88 0.42 -12.42
CA PHE A 52 -7.87 -0.67 -12.33
C PHE A 52 -9.32 -0.18 -12.27
N SER A 53 -9.55 1.13 -12.41
CA SER A 53 -10.91 1.66 -12.42
C SER A 53 -11.68 1.14 -13.65
N PRO A 54 -12.90 0.59 -13.48
CA PRO A 54 -13.66 0.01 -14.58
C PRO A 54 -13.98 1.01 -15.70
N ILE A 55 -14.03 2.31 -15.38
CA ILE A 55 -14.14 3.41 -16.37
C ILE A 55 -12.90 3.52 -17.26
N THR A 56 -11.70 3.25 -16.75
CA THR A 56 -10.44 3.23 -17.53
C THR A 56 -10.39 1.99 -18.43
N GLN A 57 -10.84 0.83 -17.94
CA GLN A 57 -10.91 -0.41 -18.73
C GLN A 57 -12.01 -0.38 -19.81
N SER A 58 -13.09 0.38 -19.59
CA SER A 58 -14.21 0.49 -20.54
C SER A 58 -13.90 1.38 -21.76
N GLY A 59 -12.68 1.90 -21.92
CA GLY A 59 -12.26 2.60 -23.13
C GLY A 59 -12.86 3.99 -23.32
N TYR A 60 -13.43 4.61 -22.28
CA TYR A 60 -13.81 6.02 -22.35
C TYR A 60 -12.56 6.88 -22.25
N LYS A 61 -11.89 7.12 -23.38
CA LYS A 61 -10.86 8.16 -23.49
C LYS A 61 -11.53 9.48 -23.10
N LEU A 62 -11.17 10.03 -21.95
CA LEU A 62 -11.39 11.45 -21.66
C LEU A 62 -10.47 12.25 -22.59
N THR A 63 -10.91 12.46 -23.83
CA THR A 63 -10.33 13.47 -24.71
C THR A 63 -10.83 14.83 -24.26
N THR A 64 -9.98 15.62 -23.62
CA THR A 64 -9.91 17.09 -23.74
C THR A 64 -8.53 17.53 -23.28
#